data_AF-A0AA39XVT3-F1
#
_entry.id   AF-A0AA39XVT3-F1
#
_cell.length_a   1.000
_cell.length_b   1.000
_cell.length_c   1.000
_cell.angle_alpha   90.00
_cell.angle_beta   90.00
_cell.angle_gamma   90.00
#
_symmetry.space_group_name_H-M   'P 1'
#
loop_
_entity.id
_entity.type
_entity.pdbx_description
1 polymer ?
#
loop_
_entity_poly.entity_id
_entity_poly.type
_entity_poly.pdbx_seq_one_letter_code
_entity_poly.pdbx_strand_id
1 'polypeptide(L)'
;MPTPLEQFIKFSTDASGLERTFRLFQAITQVLIFVSPARALLFSLLSFLSSSPDHLSKLQPLSITTLSTLRARFAIGRRYFRVFRFLDSFNAAWKGFAVGPRGWGEWLDVGAKGFNGMYLLLETITFPDALGVEGFGIWEVEVNKVLVVEAQRFWLFALVCGIGAGWARVVKLRGMGKGEKTGEGEKEEVRRKRAEEERKRREMEWKVLRRMIADALDIAVPGAVVGWAPASPGTVGLLMLVSTWLTGLEVWERCGRELDAVRG
;
A
#
# COMPACT_ATOMS: atom_id res chain seq x y z
N MET A 1 -21.55 0.52 15.48
CA MET A 1 -20.91 1.32 14.41
C MET A 1 -20.17 2.47 15.07
N PRO A 2 -18.86 2.62 14.82
CA PRO A 2 -18.08 3.73 15.33
C PRO A 2 -18.51 5.01 14.63
N THR A 3 -18.39 6.15 15.32
CA THR A 3 -18.58 7.44 14.63
C THR A 3 -17.42 7.66 13.65
N PRO A 4 -17.62 8.42 12.55
CA PRO A 4 -16.54 8.73 11.61
C PRO A 4 -15.33 9.39 12.28
N LEU A 5 -15.56 10.20 13.32
CA LEU A 5 -14.50 10.85 14.09
C LEU A 5 -13.65 9.83 14.86
N GLU A 6 -14.27 8.87 15.54
CA GLU A 6 -13.55 7.83 16.28
C GLU A 6 -12.69 6.96 15.35
N GLN A 7 -13.25 6.59 14.20
CA GLN A 7 -12.52 5.83 13.19
C GLN A 7 -11.35 6.63 12.61
N PHE A 8 -11.53 7.95 12.42
CA PHE A 8 -10.45 8.85 12.01
C PHE A 8 -9.35 8.97 13.07
N ILE A 9 -9.71 9.11 14.35
CA ILE A 9 -8.75 9.13 15.45
C ILE A 9 -7.94 7.83 15.47
N LYS A 10 -8.61 6.67 15.36
CA LYS A 10 -7.93 5.37 15.30
C LYS A 10 -7.03 5.23 14.08
N PHE A 11 -7.49 5.67 12.90
CA PHE A 11 -6.70 5.62 11.66
C PHE A 11 -5.45 6.51 11.75
N SER A 12 -5.59 7.73 12.23
CA SER A 12 -4.50 8.73 12.33
C SER A 12 -3.51 8.43 13.44
N THR A 13 -3.86 7.58 14.41
CA THR A 13 -2.95 7.10 15.48
C THR A 13 -2.38 5.71 15.20
N ASP A 14 -2.90 5.00 14.18
CA ASP A 14 -2.36 3.72 13.75
C ASP A 14 -1.12 3.90 12.87
N ALA A 15 -0.05 3.16 13.17
CA ALA A 15 1.20 3.24 12.40
C ALA A 15 1.01 2.92 10.90
N SER A 16 0.07 2.04 10.55
CA SER A 16 -0.23 1.71 9.15
C SER A 16 -1.02 2.85 8.49
N GLY A 17 -1.96 3.48 9.21
CA GLY A 17 -2.70 4.64 8.71
C GLY A 17 -1.82 5.86 8.47
N LEU A 18 -0.90 6.13 9.40
CA LEU A 18 0.13 7.16 9.25
C LEU A 18 1.07 6.87 8.07
N GLU A 19 1.55 5.64 7.91
CA GLU A 19 2.38 5.28 6.76
C GLU A 19 1.67 5.53 5.42
N ARG A 20 0.37 5.18 5.31
CA ARG A 20 -0.43 5.44 4.10
C ARG A 20 -0.66 6.92 3.88
N THR A 21 -0.81 7.71 4.95
CA THR A 21 -0.94 9.17 4.88
C THR A 21 0.33 9.80 4.31
N PHE A 22 1.51 9.38 4.78
CA PHE A 22 2.77 9.85 4.24
C PHE A 22 3.00 9.37 2.80
N ARG A 23 2.55 8.14 2.47
CA ARG A 23 2.55 7.64 1.09
C ARG A 23 1.66 8.49 0.17
N LEU A 24 0.51 8.94 0.67
CA LEU A 24 -0.39 9.81 -0.07
C LEU A 24 0.27 11.16 -0.36
N PHE A 25 0.90 11.78 0.65
CA PHE A 25 1.63 13.04 0.45
C PHE A 25 2.82 12.87 -0.50
N GLN A 26 3.55 11.76 -0.42
CA GLN A 26 4.59 11.42 -1.37
C GLN A 26 4.05 11.26 -2.81
N ALA A 27 2.88 10.66 -2.98
CA ALA A 27 2.25 10.48 -4.30
C ALA A 27 1.75 11.80 -4.88
N ILE A 28 1.10 12.64 -4.07
CA ILE A 28 0.64 13.96 -4.48
C ILE A 28 1.82 14.83 -4.91
N THR A 29 2.90 14.87 -4.13
CA THR A 29 4.11 15.63 -4.49
C THR A 29 4.75 15.13 -5.78
N GLN A 30 4.81 13.80 -5.99
CA GLN A 30 5.27 13.21 -7.25
C GLN A 30 4.39 13.65 -8.44
N VAL A 31 3.07 13.63 -8.30
CA VAL A 31 2.13 14.07 -9.33
C VAL A 31 2.32 15.56 -9.64
N LEU A 32 2.45 16.41 -8.62
CA LEU A 32 2.70 17.84 -8.80
C LEU A 32 4.03 18.14 -9.51
N ILE A 33 5.05 17.30 -9.33
CA ILE A 33 6.34 17.48 -10.03
C ILE A 33 6.18 17.19 -11.53
N PHE A 34 5.54 16.08 -11.89
CA PHE A 34 5.59 15.54 -13.25
C PHE A 34 4.31 15.76 -14.08
N VAL A 35 3.21 16.21 -13.48
CA VAL A 35 1.94 16.51 -14.17
C VAL A 35 1.72 18.02 -14.16
N SER A 36 2.22 18.69 -15.21
CA SER A 36 2.18 20.16 -15.32
C SER A 36 0.79 20.78 -15.12
N PRO A 37 -0.32 20.22 -15.67
CA PRO A 37 -1.66 20.76 -15.41
C PRO A 37 -2.05 20.73 -13.93
N ALA A 38 -1.67 19.68 -13.19
CA ALA A 38 -1.99 19.56 -11.77
C ALA A 38 -1.25 20.63 -10.94
N ARG A 39 0.02 20.90 -11.27
CA ARG A 39 0.80 21.98 -10.65
C ARG A 39 0.26 23.37 -10.99
N ALA A 40 -0.14 23.58 -12.24
CA ALA A 40 -0.74 24.85 -12.68
C ALA A 40 -2.07 25.11 -11.93
N LEU A 41 -2.93 24.10 -11.81
CA LEU A 41 -4.18 24.20 -11.04
C LEU A 41 -3.92 24.54 -9.58
N LEU A 42 -2.97 23.86 -8.93
CA LEU A 42 -2.61 24.17 -7.53
C LEU A 42 -2.14 25.62 -7.40
N PHE A 43 -1.30 26.10 -8.32
CA PHE A 43 -0.84 27.48 -8.32
C PHE A 43 -2.02 28.46 -8.49
N SER A 44 -2.92 28.22 -9.45
CA SER A 44 -4.12 29.03 -9.64
C SER A 44 -5.03 29.05 -8.40
N LEU A 45 -5.22 27.91 -7.73
CA LEU A 45 -6.01 27.81 -6.51
C LEU A 45 -5.38 28.60 -5.35
N LEU A 46 -4.06 28.44 -5.15
CA LEU A 46 -3.33 29.18 -4.12
C LEU A 46 -3.33 30.68 -4.41
N SER A 47 -3.23 31.07 -5.68
CA SER A 47 -3.36 32.46 -6.11
C SER A 47 -4.73 33.04 -5.80
N PHE A 48 -5.80 32.25 -6.01
CA PHE A 48 -7.17 32.65 -5.70
C PHE A 48 -7.43 32.77 -4.19
N LEU A 49 -6.90 31.84 -3.40
CA LEU A 49 -7.05 31.83 -1.94
C LEU A 49 -6.19 32.92 -1.25
N SER A 50 -5.12 33.38 -1.88
CA SER A 50 -4.21 34.35 -1.29
C SER A 50 -4.70 35.78 -1.56
N SER A 51 -5.11 36.47 -0.50
CA SER A 51 -5.56 37.87 -0.56
C SER A 51 -4.41 38.89 -0.74
N SER A 52 -3.15 38.46 -0.85
CA SER A 52 -1.98 39.35 -0.95
C SER A 52 -0.95 38.86 -1.99
N PRO A 53 -0.61 39.67 -3.01
CA PRO A 53 0.35 39.31 -4.05
C PRO A 53 1.79 39.08 -3.53
N ASP A 54 2.16 39.68 -2.39
CA ASP A 54 3.49 39.53 -1.77
C ASP A 54 3.71 38.17 -1.09
N HIS A 55 2.65 37.42 -0.83
CA HIS A 55 2.74 36.06 -0.27
C HIS A 55 2.98 35.01 -1.37
N LEU A 56 2.52 35.27 -2.60
CA LEU A 56 2.69 34.38 -3.75
C LEU A 56 4.11 34.33 -4.28
N SER A 57 4.83 35.46 -4.25
CA SER A 57 6.26 35.50 -4.54
C SER A 57 7.08 34.71 -3.51
N LYS A 58 6.59 34.59 -2.27
CA LYS A 58 7.14 33.69 -1.24
C LYS A 58 6.71 32.22 -1.39
N LEU A 59 5.74 31.92 -2.26
CA LEU A 59 5.34 30.56 -2.66
C LEU A 59 6.10 30.03 -3.88
N GLN A 60 7.01 30.82 -4.46
CA GLN A 60 8.09 30.37 -5.36
C GLN A 60 8.80 29.04 -4.93
N PRO A 61 8.88 28.66 -3.63
CA PRO A 61 9.17 27.31 -3.16
C PRO A 61 8.24 26.17 -3.62
N LEU A 62 7.23 26.38 -4.46
CA LEU A 62 6.59 25.30 -5.25
C LEU A 62 7.43 24.88 -6.47
N SER A 63 8.70 25.29 -6.52
CA SER A 63 9.68 24.80 -7.47
C SER A 63 9.77 23.27 -7.42
N ILE A 64 10.11 22.67 -8.56
CA ILE A 64 10.32 21.23 -8.71
C ILE A 64 11.32 20.71 -7.66
N THR A 65 12.32 21.51 -7.32
CA THR A 65 13.35 21.16 -6.32
C THR A 65 12.77 21.01 -4.93
N THR A 66 11.97 21.96 -4.44
CA THR A 66 11.34 21.86 -3.12
C THR A 66 10.34 20.72 -3.04
N LEU A 67 9.52 20.53 -4.08
CA LEU A 67 8.61 19.40 -4.15
C LEU A 67 9.36 18.07 -4.14
N SER A 68 10.51 18.00 -4.81
CA SER A 68 11.38 16.81 -4.80
C SER A 68 11.96 16.54 -3.41
N THR A 69 12.40 17.59 -2.70
CA THR A 69 12.84 17.49 -1.30
C THR A 69 11.72 17.00 -0.40
N LEU A 70 10.53 17.59 -0.51
CA LEU A 70 9.37 17.23 0.30
C LEU A 70 8.96 15.77 0.05
N ARG A 71 8.92 15.35 -1.23
CA ARG A 71 8.70 13.96 -1.61
C ARG A 71 9.70 13.01 -0.95
N ALA A 72 10.99 13.36 -0.97
CA ALA A 72 12.03 12.55 -0.33
C ALA A 72 11.83 12.48 1.19
N ARG A 73 11.47 13.59 1.85
CA ARG A 73 11.16 13.62 3.30
C ARG A 73 9.98 12.71 3.64
N PHE A 74 8.90 12.72 2.85
CA PHE A 74 7.79 11.78 3.06
C PHE A 74 8.20 10.33 2.83
N ALA A 75 9.04 10.05 1.82
CA ALA A 75 9.55 8.71 1.57
C ALA A 75 10.36 8.18 2.78
N ILE A 76 11.23 9.00 3.37
CA ILE A 76 11.96 8.68 4.61
C ILE A 76 10.98 8.51 5.78
N GLY A 77 10.00 9.43 5.93
CA GLY A 77 8.97 9.39 6.97
C GLY A 77 8.26 8.04 7.03
N ARG A 78 7.97 7.42 5.88
CA ARG A 78 7.37 6.09 5.80
C ARG A 78 8.26 4.96 6.32
N ARG A 79 9.58 5.09 6.18
CA ARG A 79 10.55 4.07 6.63
C ARG A 79 10.54 3.93 8.15
N TYR A 80 10.35 5.03 8.89
CA TYR A 80 10.22 4.99 10.36
C TYR A 80 9.11 4.04 10.82
N PHE A 81 7.97 4.01 10.12
CA PHE A 81 6.85 3.12 10.44
C PHE A 81 7.07 1.66 10.02
N ARG A 82 8.15 1.37 9.27
CA ARG A 82 8.42 0.04 8.69
C ARG A 82 9.64 -0.68 9.27
N VAL A 83 10.49 0.00 10.05
CA VAL A 83 11.79 -0.51 10.56
C VAL A 83 11.76 -1.97 11.02
N PHE A 84 10.75 -2.40 11.78
CA PHE A 84 10.67 -3.78 12.30
C PHE A 84 9.61 -4.66 11.62
N ARG A 85 8.94 -4.17 10.57
CA ARG A 85 7.85 -4.92 9.91
C ARG A 85 8.33 -6.10 9.06
N PHE A 86 9.64 -6.21 8.84
CA PHE A 86 10.22 -7.44 8.27
C PHE A 86 9.97 -8.65 9.18
N LEU A 87 9.96 -8.46 10.50
CA LEU A 87 9.67 -9.53 11.48
C LEU A 87 8.25 -10.05 11.32
N ASP A 88 7.26 -9.16 11.20
CA ASP A 88 5.87 -9.54 10.93
C ASP A 88 5.75 -10.35 9.65
N SER A 89 6.46 -9.92 8.60
CA SER A 89 6.41 -10.55 7.28
C SER A 89 7.05 -11.94 7.31
N PHE A 90 8.23 -12.08 7.91
CA PHE A 90 8.88 -13.39 8.08
C PHE A 90 8.10 -14.33 8.99
N ASN A 91 7.55 -13.84 10.10
CA ASN A 91 6.69 -14.64 10.97
C ASN A 91 5.43 -15.13 10.23
N ALA A 92 4.81 -14.26 9.42
CA ALA A 92 3.65 -14.64 8.62
C ALA A 92 4.01 -15.66 7.51
N ALA A 93 5.19 -15.55 6.92
CA ALA A 93 5.71 -16.55 5.97
C ALA A 93 5.96 -17.89 6.67
N TRP A 94 6.65 -17.86 7.82
CA TRP A 94 6.95 -19.04 8.63
C TRP A 94 5.68 -19.77 9.08
N LYS A 95 4.67 -19.05 9.59
CA LYS A 95 3.38 -19.64 9.96
C LYS A 95 2.70 -20.34 8.78
N GLY A 96 2.73 -19.73 7.60
CA GLY A 96 2.19 -20.36 6.39
C GLY A 96 2.96 -21.61 5.98
N PHE A 97 4.29 -21.57 6.08
CA PHE A 97 5.17 -22.70 5.78
C PHE A 97 5.01 -23.85 6.79
N ALA A 98 4.95 -23.54 8.08
CA ALA A 98 4.86 -24.53 9.16
C ALA A 98 3.55 -25.33 9.14
N VAL A 99 2.46 -24.75 8.62
CA VAL A 99 1.19 -25.47 8.40
C VAL A 99 1.28 -26.48 7.25
N GLY A 100 2.30 -26.36 6.39
CA GLY A 100 2.52 -27.21 5.22
C GLY A 100 1.64 -26.80 4.04
N PRO A 101 2.11 -25.90 3.16
CA PRO A 101 1.34 -25.41 2.01
C PRO A 101 0.89 -26.55 1.11
N ARG A 102 -0.43 -26.71 0.93
CA ARG A 102 -1.03 -27.84 0.21
C ARG A 102 -1.23 -27.59 -1.28
N GLY A 103 -0.99 -26.36 -1.73
CA GLY A 103 -1.17 -25.97 -3.13
C GLY A 103 -0.34 -24.77 -3.51
N TRP A 104 -0.19 -24.55 -4.82
CA TRP A 104 0.62 -23.48 -5.39
C TRP A 104 0.23 -22.08 -4.86
N GLY A 105 -1.07 -21.82 -4.64
CA GLY A 105 -1.54 -20.54 -4.10
C GLY A 105 -1.06 -20.25 -2.68
N GLU A 106 -0.93 -21.28 -1.85
CA GLU A 106 -0.39 -21.16 -0.49
C GLU A 106 1.13 -21.00 -0.51
N TRP A 107 1.82 -21.70 -1.42
CA TRP A 107 3.26 -21.49 -1.66
C TRP A 107 3.58 -20.07 -2.12
N LEU A 108 2.78 -19.52 -3.05
CA LEU A 108 2.92 -18.14 -3.48
C LEU A 108 2.62 -17.16 -2.34
N ASP A 109 1.69 -17.47 -1.43
CA ASP A 109 1.41 -16.62 -0.28
C ASP A 109 2.58 -16.60 0.72
N VAL A 110 3.23 -17.76 0.95
CA VAL A 110 4.46 -17.87 1.74
C VAL A 110 5.59 -17.07 1.07
N GLY A 111 5.79 -17.25 -0.24
CA GLY A 111 6.79 -16.52 -1.02
C GLY A 111 6.56 -15.01 -0.98
N ALA A 112 5.31 -14.55 -1.16
CA ALA A 112 4.94 -13.14 -1.10
C ALA A 112 5.36 -12.50 0.23
N LYS A 113 5.07 -13.17 1.36
CA LYS A 113 5.43 -12.69 2.69
C LYS A 113 6.94 -12.75 2.94
N GLY A 114 7.61 -13.81 2.48
CA GLY A 114 9.06 -13.98 2.60
C GLY A 114 9.83 -12.90 1.83
N PHE A 115 9.51 -12.69 0.56
CA PHE A 115 10.11 -11.64 -0.25
C PHE A 115 9.80 -10.24 0.28
N ASN A 116 8.57 -9.98 0.76
CA ASN A 116 8.24 -8.72 1.41
C ASN A 116 9.07 -8.51 2.69
N GLY A 117 9.31 -9.57 3.47
CA GLY A 117 10.20 -9.53 4.62
C GLY A 117 11.62 -9.15 4.24
N MET A 118 12.16 -9.73 3.16
CA MET A 118 13.51 -9.39 2.68
C MET A 118 13.60 -7.94 2.18
N TYR A 119 12.60 -7.47 1.45
CA TYR A 119 12.51 -6.05 1.06
C TYR A 119 12.59 -5.13 2.28
N LEU A 120 11.77 -5.40 3.31
CA LEU A 120 11.73 -4.59 4.51
C LEU A 120 13.03 -4.69 5.33
N LEU A 121 13.66 -5.87 5.37
CA LEU A 121 14.95 -6.05 6.02
C LEU A 121 16.03 -5.19 5.35
N LEU A 122 16.11 -5.23 4.01
CA LEU A 122 17.06 -4.42 3.27
C LEU A 122 16.78 -2.92 3.41
N GLU A 123 15.50 -2.53 3.44
CA GLU A 123 15.11 -1.14 3.71
C GLU A 123 15.55 -0.69 5.12
N THR A 124 15.49 -1.59 6.11
CA THR A 124 15.91 -1.31 7.49
C THR A 124 17.42 -1.19 7.63
N ILE A 125 18.21 -2.10 7.04
CA ILE A 125 19.68 -2.01 7.15
C ILE A 125 20.26 -0.84 6.34
N THR A 126 19.57 -0.39 5.28
CA THR A 126 19.93 0.79 4.50
C THR A 126 19.27 2.08 5.01
N PHE A 127 18.50 1.99 6.10
CA PHE A 127 17.80 3.14 6.65
C PHE A 127 18.74 4.23 7.18
N PRO A 128 19.82 3.91 7.91
CA PRO A 128 20.78 4.91 8.39
C PRO A 128 21.36 5.77 7.25
N ASP A 129 21.81 5.13 6.17
CA ASP A 129 22.31 5.80 4.98
C ASP A 129 21.24 6.66 4.29
N ALA A 130 19.98 6.21 4.31
CA ALA A 130 18.86 6.96 3.74
C ALA A 130 18.50 8.23 4.54
N LEU A 131 18.97 8.38 5.78
CA LEU A 131 18.80 9.62 6.55
C LEU A 131 19.64 10.77 5.98
N GLY A 132 20.74 10.46 5.27
CA GLY A 132 21.63 11.45 4.68
C GLY A 132 22.34 12.33 5.71
N VAL A 133 22.55 11.80 6.93
CA VAL A 133 23.32 12.47 7.98
C VAL A 133 24.81 12.26 7.69
N GLU A 134 25.56 13.35 7.60
CA GLU A 134 26.99 13.32 7.31
C GLU A 134 27.74 12.47 8.36
N GLY A 135 28.58 11.54 7.90
CA GLY A 135 29.34 10.63 8.76
C GLY A 135 28.55 9.47 9.40
N PHE A 136 27.24 9.38 9.17
CA PHE A 136 26.37 8.31 9.73
C PHE A 136 25.98 7.22 8.72
N GLY A 137 26.51 7.26 7.50
CA GLY A 137 26.34 6.19 6.52
C GLY A 137 27.08 4.93 6.94
N ILE A 138 26.41 3.78 6.96
CA ILE A 138 27.00 2.50 7.34
C ILE A 138 27.66 1.85 6.13
N TRP A 139 27.08 2.04 4.95
CA TRP A 139 27.48 1.36 3.73
C TRP A 139 28.25 2.30 2.80
N GLU A 140 29.17 1.75 2.03
CA GLU A 140 29.74 2.47 0.90
C GLU A 140 28.64 2.81 -0.12
N VAL A 141 28.81 3.93 -0.82
CA VAL A 141 27.78 4.48 -1.74
C VAL A 141 27.34 3.45 -2.78
N GLU A 142 28.28 2.70 -3.36
CA GLU A 142 27.97 1.68 -4.37
C GLU A 142 27.27 0.45 -3.76
N VAL A 143 27.70 0.01 -2.59
CA VAL A 143 27.05 -1.09 -1.86
C VAL A 143 25.62 -0.73 -1.49
N ASN A 144 25.40 0.49 -0.98
CA ASN A 144 24.07 0.98 -0.64
C ASN A 144 23.14 1.00 -1.87
N LYS A 145 23.61 1.50 -3.02
CA LYS A 145 22.84 1.48 -4.26
C LYS A 145 22.42 0.07 -4.65
N VAL A 146 23.34 -0.90 -4.57
CA VAL A 146 23.04 -2.31 -4.86
C VAL A 146 21.99 -2.84 -3.90
N LEU A 147 22.17 -2.65 -2.59
CA LEU A 147 21.22 -3.10 -1.57
C LEU A 147 19.81 -2.51 -1.79
N VAL A 148 19.72 -1.23 -2.12
CA VAL A 148 18.43 -0.57 -2.43
C VAL A 148 17.78 -1.16 -3.68
N VAL A 149 18.54 -1.46 -4.74
CA VAL A 149 18.02 -2.09 -5.96
C VAL A 149 17.57 -3.53 -5.70
N GLU A 150 18.35 -4.32 -4.97
CA GLU A 150 17.95 -5.68 -4.59
C GLU A 150 16.69 -5.67 -3.72
N ALA A 151 16.55 -4.71 -2.81
CA ALA A 151 15.33 -4.52 -2.03
C ALA A 151 14.11 -4.30 -2.94
N GLN A 152 14.24 -3.49 -4.01
CA GLN A 152 13.17 -3.30 -4.97
C GLN A 152 12.84 -4.58 -5.76
N ARG A 153 13.83 -5.41 -6.10
CA ARG A 153 13.59 -6.71 -6.75
C ARG A 153 12.80 -7.66 -5.84
N PHE A 154 13.17 -7.75 -4.56
CA PHE A 154 12.41 -8.52 -3.59
C PHE A 154 10.98 -8.00 -3.43
N TRP A 155 10.79 -6.68 -3.39
CA TRP A 155 9.44 -6.12 -3.33
C TRP A 155 8.61 -6.47 -4.57
N LEU A 156 9.22 -6.39 -5.77
CA LEU A 156 8.57 -6.79 -7.01
C LEU A 156 8.15 -8.27 -6.99
N PHE A 157 9.03 -9.18 -6.57
CA PHE A 157 8.70 -10.60 -6.45
C PHE A 157 7.60 -10.85 -5.41
N ALA A 158 7.59 -10.09 -4.31
CA ALA A 158 6.54 -10.15 -3.31
C ALA A 158 5.16 -9.79 -3.91
N LEU A 159 5.09 -8.73 -4.72
CA LEU A 159 3.86 -8.29 -5.39
C LEU A 159 3.36 -9.34 -6.39
N VAL A 160 4.24 -9.87 -7.24
CA VAL A 160 3.89 -10.89 -8.24
C VAL A 160 3.35 -12.16 -7.56
N CYS A 161 4.04 -12.64 -6.52
CA CYS A 161 3.57 -13.78 -5.73
C CYS A 161 2.24 -13.48 -5.04
N GLY A 162 2.08 -12.27 -4.49
CA GLY A 162 0.86 -11.82 -3.82
C GLY A 162 -0.36 -11.80 -4.74
N ILE A 163 -0.19 -11.34 -5.99
CA ILE A 163 -1.23 -11.37 -7.02
C ILE A 163 -1.59 -12.83 -7.36
N GLY A 164 -0.61 -13.70 -7.57
CA GLY A 164 -0.85 -15.12 -7.86
C GLY A 164 -1.58 -15.84 -6.72
N ALA A 165 -1.18 -15.60 -5.47
CA ALA A 165 -1.87 -16.11 -4.28
C ALA A 165 -3.29 -15.57 -4.16
N GLY A 166 -3.49 -14.27 -4.45
CA GLY A 166 -4.81 -13.63 -4.51
C GLY A 166 -5.71 -14.28 -5.55
N TRP A 167 -5.18 -14.55 -6.75
CA TRP A 167 -5.90 -15.23 -7.81
C TRP A 167 -6.36 -16.62 -7.38
N ALA A 168 -5.47 -17.42 -6.78
CA ALA A 168 -5.81 -18.74 -6.24
C ALA A 168 -6.99 -18.66 -5.23
N ARG A 169 -6.96 -17.66 -4.35
CA ARG A 169 -8.04 -17.42 -3.37
C ARG A 169 -9.36 -17.05 -4.04
N VAL A 170 -9.36 -16.18 -5.05
CA VAL A 170 -10.57 -15.82 -5.81
C VAL A 170 -11.18 -17.03 -6.50
N VAL A 171 -10.36 -17.86 -7.16
CA VAL A 171 -10.82 -19.10 -7.80
C VAL A 171 -11.45 -20.05 -6.78
N LYS A 172 -10.81 -20.26 -5.62
CA LYS A 172 -11.34 -21.09 -4.54
C LYS A 172 -12.67 -20.56 -4.00
N LEU A 173 -12.75 -19.25 -3.73
CA LEU A 173 -14.00 -18.61 -3.29
C LEU A 173 -15.11 -18.80 -4.33
N ARG A 174 -14.83 -18.64 -5.63
CA ARG A 174 -15.81 -18.86 -6.72
C ARG A 174 -16.25 -20.31 -6.87
N GLY A 175 -15.36 -21.26 -6.59
CA GLY A 175 -15.69 -22.68 -6.59
C GLY A 175 -16.71 -23.09 -5.51
N MET A 176 -16.64 -22.48 -4.32
CA MET A 176 -17.52 -22.82 -3.19
C MET A 176 -19.01 -22.50 -3.43
N GLY A 177 -19.33 -21.57 -4.33
CA GLY A 177 -20.71 -21.11 -4.58
C GLY A 177 -21.49 -21.87 -5.65
N LYS A 178 -20.89 -22.87 -6.31
CA LYS A 178 -21.52 -23.58 -7.45
C LYS A 178 -22.43 -24.76 -7.05
N GLY A 179 -22.54 -25.09 -5.77
CA GLY A 179 -23.15 -26.35 -5.30
C GLY A 179 -24.65 -26.32 -4.98
N GLU A 180 -25.25 -25.17 -4.65
CA GLU A 180 -26.64 -25.13 -4.16
C GLU A 180 -27.59 -24.60 -5.24
N LYS A 181 -28.39 -25.48 -5.83
CA LYS A 181 -29.56 -25.06 -6.60
C LYS A 181 -30.71 -24.78 -5.64
N THR A 182 -31.34 -23.62 -5.80
CA THR A 182 -32.50 -23.18 -5.01
C THR A 182 -33.69 -24.10 -5.28
N GLY A 183 -34.20 -24.75 -4.25
CA GLY A 183 -35.50 -25.42 -4.30
C GLY A 183 -36.62 -24.42 -4.06
N GLU A 184 -37.68 -24.45 -4.87
CA GLU A 184 -38.91 -23.71 -4.60
C GLU A 184 -39.55 -24.29 -3.31
N GLY A 185 -39.47 -23.54 -2.20
CA GLY A 185 -39.98 -23.96 -0.89
C GLY A 185 -39.03 -23.81 0.30
N GLU A 186 -37.83 -23.25 0.11
CA GLU A 186 -36.91 -22.96 1.23
C GLU A 186 -37.54 -22.02 2.27
N LYS A 187 -37.41 -22.38 3.56
CA LYS A 187 -37.80 -21.51 4.68
C LYS A 187 -37.12 -20.14 4.56
N GLU A 188 -37.85 -19.07 4.88
CA GLU A 188 -37.33 -17.69 4.78
C GLU A 188 -36.02 -17.48 5.57
N GLU A 189 -35.85 -18.16 6.70
CA GLU A 189 -34.61 -18.15 7.48
C GLU A 189 -33.41 -18.72 6.70
N VAL A 190 -33.61 -19.81 5.94
CA VAL A 190 -32.56 -20.44 5.11
C VAL A 190 -32.17 -19.49 3.98
N ARG A 191 -33.16 -18.87 3.33
CA ARG A 191 -32.94 -17.86 2.30
C ARG A 191 -32.15 -16.66 2.84
N ARG A 192 -32.46 -16.20 4.06
CA ARG A 192 -31.75 -15.07 4.71
C ARG A 192 -30.31 -15.43 5.06
N LYS A 193 -30.06 -16.63 5.62
CA LYS A 193 -28.71 -17.11 5.93
C LYS A 193 -27.85 -17.23 4.66
N ARG A 194 -28.41 -17.82 3.60
CA ARG A 194 -27.74 -17.96 2.31
C ARG A 194 -27.40 -16.62 1.68
N ALA A 195 -28.33 -15.66 1.70
CA ALA A 195 -28.06 -14.30 1.22
C ALA A 195 -26.96 -13.59 2.03
N GLU A 196 -26.90 -13.82 3.35
CA GLU A 196 -25.85 -13.30 4.21
C GLU A 196 -24.48 -13.93 3.89
N GLU A 197 -24.43 -15.24 3.66
CA GLU A 197 -23.21 -15.96 3.26
C GLU A 197 -22.70 -15.52 1.89
N GLU A 198 -23.60 -15.35 0.91
CA GLU A 198 -23.26 -14.79 -0.39
C GLU A 198 -22.70 -13.37 -0.27
N ARG A 199 -23.29 -12.53 0.60
CA ARG A 199 -22.79 -11.18 0.86
C ARG A 199 -21.39 -11.23 1.46
N LYS A 200 -21.18 -12.02 2.51
CA LYS A 200 -19.86 -12.24 3.14
C LYS A 200 -18.83 -12.74 2.13
N ARG A 201 -19.23 -13.66 1.25
CA ARG A 201 -18.37 -14.20 0.19
C ARG A 201 -17.97 -13.11 -0.82
N ARG A 202 -18.92 -12.30 -1.29
CA ARG A 202 -18.65 -11.17 -2.20
C ARG A 202 -17.73 -10.13 -1.54
N GLU A 203 -17.94 -9.85 -0.26
CA GLU A 203 -17.07 -8.96 0.52
C GLU A 203 -15.64 -9.51 0.63
N MET A 204 -15.47 -10.81 0.90
CA MET A 204 -14.16 -11.47 0.93
C MET A 204 -13.49 -11.44 -0.45
N GLU A 205 -14.23 -11.75 -1.51
CA GLU A 205 -13.75 -11.70 -2.89
C GLU A 205 -13.29 -10.29 -3.27
N TRP A 206 -14.09 -9.26 -2.94
CA TRP A 206 -13.74 -7.86 -3.18
C TRP A 206 -12.49 -7.44 -2.41
N LYS A 207 -12.32 -7.84 -1.15
CA LYS A 207 -11.11 -7.54 -0.37
C LYS A 207 -9.86 -8.11 -1.04
N VAL A 208 -9.93 -9.36 -1.51
CA VAL A 208 -8.82 -10.00 -2.23
C VAL A 208 -8.56 -9.29 -3.56
N LEU A 209 -9.60 -9.00 -4.34
CA LEU A 209 -9.46 -8.32 -5.63
C LEU A 209 -8.90 -6.91 -5.50
N ARG A 210 -9.40 -6.12 -4.56
CA ARG A 210 -8.88 -4.77 -4.25
C ARG A 210 -7.39 -4.83 -3.91
N ARG A 211 -6.98 -5.81 -3.10
CA ARG A 211 -5.57 -6.00 -2.75
C ARG A 211 -4.72 -6.34 -3.98
N MET A 212 -5.20 -7.24 -4.85
CA MET A 212 -4.52 -7.60 -6.09
C MET A 212 -4.37 -6.39 -7.03
N ILE A 213 -5.41 -5.56 -7.16
CA ILE A 213 -5.36 -4.33 -7.97
C ILE A 213 -4.31 -3.39 -7.39
N ALA A 214 -4.30 -3.18 -6.08
CA ALA A 214 -3.29 -2.33 -5.43
C ALA A 214 -1.86 -2.87 -5.65
N ASP A 215 -1.65 -4.19 -5.51
CA ASP A 215 -0.35 -4.82 -5.73
C ASP A 215 0.08 -4.71 -7.21
N ALA A 216 -0.85 -4.84 -8.16
CA ALA A 216 -0.58 -4.69 -9.59
C ALA A 216 -0.21 -3.25 -9.98
N LEU A 217 -0.88 -2.25 -9.40
CA LEU A 217 -0.52 -0.84 -9.56
C LEU A 217 0.86 -0.56 -8.96
N ASP A 218 1.17 -1.19 -7.82
CA ASP A 218 2.43 -1.00 -7.11
C ASP A 218 3.64 -1.61 -7.85
N ILE A 219 3.46 -2.58 -8.75
CA ILE A 219 4.54 -3.15 -9.60
C ILE A 219 5.28 -2.08 -10.38
N ALA A 220 4.60 -0.99 -10.78
CA ALA A 220 5.25 0.09 -11.52
C ALA A 220 6.36 0.79 -10.74
N VAL A 221 6.28 0.81 -9.40
CA VAL A 221 7.28 1.48 -8.55
C VAL A 221 8.62 0.73 -8.55
N PRO A 222 8.72 -0.54 -8.10
CA PRO A 222 9.97 -1.27 -8.18
C PRO A 222 10.34 -1.62 -9.62
N GLY A 223 9.36 -1.83 -10.52
CA GLY A 223 9.62 -2.10 -11.93
C GLY A 223 10.37 -0.96 -12.63
N ALA A 224 10.04 0.30 -12.32
CA ALA A 224 10.77 1.45 -12.83
C ALA A 224 12.18 1.58 -12.22
N VAL A 225 12.36 1.28 -10.93
CA VAL A 225 13.68 1.35 -10.26
C VAL A 225 14.63 0.26 -10.76
N VAL A 226 14.12 -0.96 -10.96
CA VAL A 226 14.92 -2.09 -11.47
C VAL A 226 15.16 -1.99 -12.98
N GLY A 227 14.40 -1.13 -13.69
CA GLY A 227 14.51 -0.94 -15.14
C GLY A 227 13.76 -1.97 -15.98
N TRP A 228 12.84 -2.74 -15.36
CA TRP A 228 12.03 -3.75 -16.05
C TRP A 228 10.74 -3.18 -16.66
N ALA A 229 10.31 -1.99 -16.24
CA ALA A 229 9.12 -1.31 -16.77
C ALA A 229 9.44 0.13 -17.17
N PRO A 230 9.15 0.56 -18.41
CA PRO A 230 9.37 1.93 -18.88
C PRO A 230 8.21 2.85 -18.41
N ALA A 231 7.99 2.94 -17.11
CA ALA A 231 6.97 3.81 -16.54
C ALA A 231 7.53 5.22 -16.31
N SER A 232 6.88 6.25 -16.88
CA SER A 232 7.27 7.63 -16.63
C SER A 232 7.11 7.97 -15.14
N PRO A 233 7.94 8.87 -14.56
CA PRO A 233 7.81 9.25 -13.15
C PRO A 233 6.43 9.81 -12.77
N GLY A 234 5.75 10.50 -13.70
CA GLY A 234 4.38 10.97 -13.52
C GLY A 234 3.36 9.84 -13.48
N THR A 235 3.49 8.85 -14.36
CA THR A 235 2.67 7.63 -14.35
C THR A 235 2.84 6.88 -13.03
N VAL A 236 4.08 6.68 -12.56
CA VAL A 236 4.34 6.03 -11.27
C VAL A 236 3.68 6.80 -10.12
N GLY A 237 3.72 8.14 -10.14
CA GLY A 237 3.03 8.97 -9.16
C GLY A 237 1.52 8.75 -9.11
N LEU A 238 0.87 8.67 -10.28
CA LEU A 238 -0.57 8.42 -10.40
C LEU A 238 -0.96 7.01 -9.94
N LEU A 239 -0.21 5.99 -10.38
CA LEU A 239 -0.46 4.60 -9.97
C LEU A 239 -0.28 4.43 -8.46
N MET A 240 0.77 5.05 -7.90
CA MET A 240 1.00 5.08 -6.46
C MET A 240 -0.11 5.83 -5.71
N LEU A 241 -0.67 6.89 -6.29
CA LEU A 241 -1.80 7.62 -5.68
C LEU A 241 -3.03 6.71 -5.56
N VAL A 242 -3.39 6.04 -6.65
CA VAL A 242 -4.55 5.12 -6.69
C VAL A 242 -4.34 3.93 -5.75
N SER A 243 -3.17 3.28 -5.78
CA SER A 243 -2.90 2.14 -4.90
C SER A 243 -2.88 2.55 -3.42
N THR A 244 -2.40 3.76 -3.11
CA THR A 244 -2.44 4.32 -1.75
C THR A 244 -3.86 4.55 -1.28
N TRP A 245 -4.74 5.06 -2.14
CA TRP A 245 -6.16 5.22 -1.80
C TRP A 245 -6.82 3.87 -1.49
N LEU A 246 -6.62 2.87 -2.36
CA LEU A 246 -7.19 1.53 -2.16
C LEU A 246 -6.71 0.86 -0.86
N THR A 247 -5.40 0.96 -0.57
CA THR A 247 -4.81 0.39 0.65
C THR A 247 -5.10 1.22 1.90
N GLY A 248 -5.32 2.53 1.75
CA GLY A 248 -5.79 3.40 2.83
C GLY A 248 -7.20 3.05 3.28
N LEU A 249 -8.11 2.79 2.32
CA LEU A 249 -9.46 2.30 2.62
C LEU A 249 -9.47 0.95 3.34
N GLU A 250 -8.53 0.05 3.00
CA GLU A 250 -8.37 -1.22 3.71
C GLU A 250 -8.02 -1.03 5.19
N VAL A 251 -7.09 -0.12 5.48
CA VAL A 251 -6.70 0.23 6.85
C VAL A 251 -7.86 0.94 7.56
N TRP A 252 -8.56 1.86 6.89
CA TRP A 252 -9.74 2.52 7.40
C TRP A 252 -10.81 1.51 7.85
N GLU A 253 -11.19 0.57 6.99
CA GLU A 253 -12.15 -0.48 7.30
C GLU A 253 -11.67 -1.39 8.44
N ARG A 254 -10.37 -1.68 8.54
CA ARG A 254 -9.79 -2.44 9.65
C ARG A 254 -9.97 -1.71 10.98
N CYS A 255 -9.64 -0.42 11.03
CA CYS A 255 -9.81 0.41 12.23
C CYS A 255 -11.28 0.45 12.68
N GLY A 256 -12.24 0.53 11.75
CA GLY A 256 -13.67 0.47 12.07
C GLY A 256 -14.08 -0.84 12.72
N ARG A 257 -13.62 -1.98 12.18
CA ARG A 257 -13.89 -3.31 12.75
C ARG A 257 -13.29 -3.50 14.14
N GLU A 258 -12.06 -3.01 14.37
CA GLU A 258 -11.43 -3.08 15.69
C GLU A 258 -12.22 -2.27 16.74
N LEU A 259 -12.73 -1.10 16.36
CA LEU A 259 -13.56 -0.28 17.26
C LEU A 259 -14.91 -0.93 17.58
N ASP A 260 -15.56 -1.55 16.59
CA ASP A 260 -16.79 -2.30 16.84
C ASP A 260 -16.54 -3.52 17.74
N ALA A 261 -15.40 -4.20 17.60
CA ALA A 261 -15.04 -5.37 18.42
C ALA A 261 -14.74 -5.02 19.89
N VAL A 262 -14.27 -3.80 20.19
CA VAL A 262 -14.04 -3.34 21.58
C VAL A 262 -15.34 -2.92 22.26
N ARG A 263 -16.40 -2.63 21.50
CA ARG A 263 -17.70 -2.18 22.01
C ARG A 263 -18.69 -3.31 22.26
N GLY A 264 -18.53 -4.44 21.59
CA GLY A 264 -19.33 -5.65 21.79
C GLY A 264 -18.79 -6.49 22.93
#